data_AF-A0A3P7Q1P6-F1
#
_entry.id   AF-A0A3P7Q1P6-F1
#
_cell.length_a   1.000
_cell.length_b   1.000
_cell.length_c   1.000
_cell.angle_alpha   90.00
_cell.angle_beta   90.00
_cell.angle_gamma   90.00
#
_symmetry.space_group_name_H-M   'P 1'
#
loop_
_entity.id
_entity.type
_entity.pdbx_description
1 polymer ?
#
loop_
_entity_poly.entity_id
_entity_poly.type
_entity_poly.pdbx_seq_one_letter_code
_entity_poly.pdbx_strand_id
1 'polypeptide(L)'
;MHFDEPLNLHDDFQGAVRSVQAAVLYLSELNKTVLAMHLFLTYRSGLMNRNLTRGVRQEGNQLVYTNRLSLTFHRQLVETVTEWNQLIELLRSKKPEANADNLLSSKLCSWVLEETVKFCNHLKVILVDSHSVSFYSMACAIERIHVHSNHVTKLIGIDLRSTLDNSLLKSLQGAAEEQLRVYKDALELRASVCYALVVLKATFICFFHDILICQ
;
A
#
# COMPACT_ATOMS: atom_id res chain seq x y z
N MET A 1 33.24 30.01 -9.32
CA MET A 1 32.63 29.02 -8.41
C MET A 1 31.62 28.25 -9.22
N HIS A 2 32.02 27.09 -9.74
CA HIS A 2 31.12 26.14 -10.40
C HIS A 2 30.15 25.62 -9.34
N PHE A 3 28.85 25.71 -9.62
CA PHE A 3 27.86 24.90 -8.92
C PHE A 3 27.52 23.72 -9.85
N ASP A 4 27.71 22.54 -9.29
CA ASP A 4 27.69 21.24 -9.96
C ASP A 4 26.34 20.90 -10.60
N GLU A 5 26.44 20.15 -11.70
CA GLU A 5 25.39 19.50 -12.47
C GLU A 5 24.45 18.60 -11.64
N PRO A 6 23.19 18.41 -12.06
CA PRO A 6 22.34 17.36 -11.51
C PRO A 6 22.75 16.01 -12.11
N LEU A 7 23.67 15.31 -11.45
CA LEU A 7 24.13 13.97 -11.86
C LEU A 7 23.05 12.87 -11.61
N ASN A 8 22.61 12.24 -12.72
CA ASN A 8 22.44 10.80 -12.92
C ASN A 8 21.45 9.92 -12.13
N LEU A 9 20.48 10.45 -11.38
CA LEU A 9 19.50 9.55 -10.72
C LEU A 9 18.64 8.71 -11.68
N HIS A 10 18.42 9.20 -12.90
CA HIS A 10 17.56 8.53 -13.89
C HIS A 10 18.29 7.46 -14.70
N ASP A 11 19.59 7.66 -14.98
CA ASP A 11 20.45 6.70 -15.69
C ASP A 11 20.84 5.53 -14.78
N ASP A 12 21.11 5.80 -13.50
CA ASP A 12 21.41 4.75 -12.51
C ASP A 12 20.21 3.82 -12.27
N PHE A 13 18.99 4.37 -12.27
CA PHE A 13 17.78 3.57 -12.08
C PHE A 13 17.49 2.67 -13.29
N GLN A 14 17.65 3.18 -14.51
CA GLN A 14 17.55 2.35 -15.73
C GLN A 14 18.66 1.32 -15.82
N GLY A 15 19.88 1.66 -15.40
CA GLY A 15 21.01 0.72 -15.28
C GLY A 15 20.71 -0.41 -14.29
N ALA A 16 20.13 -0.10 -13.14
CA ALA A 16 19.73 -1.10 -12.14
C ALA A 16 18.64 -2.04 -12.67
N VAL A 17 17.58 -1.51 -13.31
CA VAL A 17 16.49 -2.33 -13.89
C VAL A 17 17.04 -3.31 -14.94
N ARG A 18 17.88 -2.83 -15.86
CA ARG A 18 18.52 -3.68 -16.88
C ARG A 18 19.41 -4.76 -16.26
N SER A 19 20.15 -4.42 -15.21
CA SER A 19 21.04 -5.36 -14.51
C SER A 19 20.26 -6.46 -13.80
N VAL A 20 19.15 -6.11 -13.14
CA VAL A 20 18.24 -7.07 -12.50
C VAL A 20 17.61 -7.99 -13.53
N GLN A 21 17.13 -7.44 -14.66
CA GLN A 21 16.59 -8.24 -15.76
C GLN A 21 17.63 -9.22 -16.31
N ALA A 22 18.86 -8.77 -16.56
CA ALA A 22 19.95 -9.62 -17.02
C ALA A 22 20.25 -10.76 -16.03
N ALA A 23 20.29 -10.46 -14.72
CA ALA A 23 20.51 -11.46 -13.68
C ALA A 23 19.39 -12.52 -13.64
N VAL A 24 18.13 -12.10 -13.79
CA VAL A 24 16.98 -13.02 -13.85
C VAL A 24 17.08 -13.96 -15.06
N LEU A 25 17.43 -13.41 -16.23
CA LEU A 25 17.59 -14.19 -17.46
C LEU A 25 18.74 -15.20 -17.33
N TYR A 26 19.90 -14.78 -16.80
CA TYR A 26 21.06 -15.66 -16.60
C TYR A 26 20.74 -16.84 -15.65
N LEU A 27 20.11 -16.56 -14.51
CA LEU A 27 19.70 -17.61 -13.57
C LEU A 27 18.65 -18.56 -14.19
N SER A 28 17.79 -18.05 -15.06
CA SER A 28 16.80 -18.85 -15.77
C SER A 28 17.43 -19.74 -16.85
N GLU A 29 18.52 -19.30 -17.48
CA GLU A 29 19.33 -20.12 -18.38
C GLU A 29 19.92 -21.33 -17.64
N LEU A 30 20.33 -21.14 -16.37
CA LEU A 30 20.77 -22.21 -15.45
C LEU A 30 19.64 -23.06 -14.84
N ASN A 31 18.42 -22.98 -15.37
CA ASN A 31 17.22 -23.66 -14.87
C ASN A 31 16.84 -23.32 -13.42
N LYS A 32 17.22 -22.11 -12.95
CA LYS A 32 16.89 -21.59 -11.61
C LYS A 32 15.82 -20.50 -11.66
N THR A 33 14.88 -20.56 -12.60
CA THR A 33 13.86 -19.52 -12.84
C THR A 33 13.05 -19.16 -11.59
N VAL A 34 12.58 -20.15 -10.83
CA VAL A 34 11.79 -19.91 -9.61
C VAL A 34 12.59 -19.13 -8.56
N LEU A 35 13.87 -19.46 -8.40
CA LEU A 35 14.77 -18.74 -7.51
C LEU A 35 15.05 -17.32 -8.03
N ALA A 36 15.28 -17.17 -9.33
CA ALA A 36 15.52 -15.88 -9.97
C ALA A 36 14.34 -14.91 -9.73
N MET A 37 13.12 -15.38 -9.98
CA MET A 37 11.89 -14.60 -9.77
C MET A 37 11.64 -14.31 -8.30
N HIS A 38 11.98 -15.24 -7.39
CA HIS A 38 11.93 -14.97 -5.96
C HIS A 38 12.93 -13.87 -5.55
N LEU A 39 14.17 -13.92 -6.02
CA LEU A 39 15.19 -12.89 -5.74
C LEU A 39 14.79 -11.53 -6.31
N PHE A 40 14.14 -11.50 -7.48
CA PHE A 40 13.55 -10.28 -8.03
C PHE A 40 12.54 -9.66 -7.05
N LEU A 41 11.57 -10.45 -6.56
CA LEU A 41 10.58 -9.95 -5.60
C LEU A 41 11.22 -9.50 -4.28
N THR A 42 12.23 -10.22 -3.80
CA THR A 42 13.02 -9.81 -2.61
C THR A 42 13.71 -8.47 -2.83
N TYR A 43 14.29 -8.24 -4.01
CA TYR A 43 14.86 -6.94 -4.38
C TYR A 43 13.78 -5.85 -4.39
N ARG A 44 12.61 -6.12 -4.98
CA ARG A 44 11.48 -5.17 -5.05
C ARG A 44 10.93 -4.82 -3.66
N SER A 45 10.83 -5.77 -2.73
CA SER A 45 10.49 -5.49 -1.32
C SER A 45 11.52 -4.54 -0.69
N GLY A 46 12.81 -4.79 -0.90
CA GLY A 46 13.89 -3.95 -0.38
C GLY A 46 13.83 -2.52 -0.93
N LEU A 47 13.61 -2.38 -2.24
CA LEU A 47 13.47 -1.09 -2.91
C LEU A 47 12.23 -0.33 -2.41
N MET A 48 11.08 -1.00 -2.35
CA MET A 48 9.83 -0.43 -1.86
C MET A 48 9.96 0.03 -0.41
N ASN A 49 10.54 -0.79 0.48
CA ASN A 49 10.76 -0.41 1.87
C ASN A 49 11.67 0.82 1.99
N ARG A 50 12.75 0.90 1.19
CA ARG A 50 13.62 2.09 1.14
C ARG A 50 12.86 3.33 0.66
N ASN A 51 12.04 3.20 -0.37
CA ASN A 51 11.25 4.31 -0.91
C ASN A 51 10.20 4.80 0.09
N LEU A 52 9.55 3.89 0.82
CA LEU A 52 8.57 4.25 1.85
C LEU A 52 9.21 4.88 3.09
N THR A 53 10.36 4.38 3.53
CA THR A 53 11.02 4.85 4.77
C THR A 53 11.92 6.08 4.57
N ARG A 54 12.58 6.20 3.41
CA ARG A 54 13.54 7.28 3.14
C ARG A 54 13.07 8.24 2.05
N GLY A 55 12.27 7.75 1.11
CA GLY A 55 11.76 8.55 -0.02
C GLY A 55 10.55 9.40 0.35
N VAL A 56 9.75 8.98 1.33
CA VAL A 56 8.60 9.75 1.82
C VAL A 56 8.92 10.29 3.21
N ARG A 57 9.30 11.57 3.29
CA ARG A 57 9.55 12.23 4.57
C ARG A 57 8.25 12.65 5.23
N GLN A 58 8.15 12.41 6.54
CA GLN A 58 7.06 12.91 7.37
C GLN A 58 7.27 14.40 7.65
N GLU A 59 6.92 15.22 6.66
CA GLU A 59 6.99 16.67 6.74
C GLU A 59 5.59 17.26 6.54
N GLY A 60 5.15 18.09 7.51
CA GLY A 60 3.89 18.82 7.45
C GLY A 60 2.66 18.00 7.81
N ASN A 61 1.57 18.21 7.08
CA ASN A 61 0.25 17.64 7.38
C ASN A 61 0.23 16.12 7.23
N GLN A 62 -0.24 15.41 8.27
CA GLN A 62 -0.33 13.94 8.29
C GLN A 62 -1.13 13.37 7.11
N LEU A 63 -2.23 14.01 6.69
CA LEU A 63 -3.02 13.58 5.53
C LEU A 63 -2.21 13.64 4.22
N VAL A 64 -1.37 14.66 4.08
CA VAL A 64 -0.50 14.82 2.90
C VAL A 64 0.58 13.76 2.93
N TYR A 65 1.18 13.52 4.10
CA TYR A 65 2.16 12.46 4.29
C TYR A 65 1.58 11.07 3.95
N THR A 66 0.44 10.70 4.52
CA THR A 66 -0.21 9.42 4.26
C THR A 66 -0.64 9.27 2.80
N ASN A 67 -1.09 10.35 2.16
CA ASN A 67 -1.41 10.32 0.73
C ASN A 67 -0.16 10.02 -0.12
N ARG A 68 0.98 10.66 0.18
CA ARG A 68 2.26 10.39 -0.51
C ARG A 68 2.73 8.96 -0.27
N LEU A 69 2.62 8.45 0.95
CA LEU A 69 2.93 7.06 1.27
C LEU A 69 2.07 6.09 0.46
N SER A 70 0.76 6.33 0.44
CA SER A 70 -0.19 5.51 -0.31
C SER A 70 0.13 5.51 -1.80
N LEU A 71 0.33 6.68 -2.42
CA LEU A 71 0.72 6.77 -3.83
C LEU A 71 2.03 6.04 -4.12
N THR A 72 3.03 6.20 -3.26
CA THR A 72 4.34 5.57 -3.43
C THR A 72 4.21 4.05 -3.37
N PHE A 73 3.50 3.51 -2.37
CA PHE A 73 3.26 2.08 -2.23
C PHE A 73 2.55 1.49 -3.46
N HIS A 74 1.40 2.08 -3.82
CA HIS A 74 0.58 1.62 -4.94
C HIS A 74 1.33 1.69 -6.28
N ARG A 75 2.10 2.75 -6.51
CA ARG A 75 2.96 2.87 -7.69
C ARG A 75 4.03 1.77 -7.74
N GLN A 76 4.68 1.47 -6.61
CA GLN A 76 5.69 0.41 -6.55
C GLN A 76 5.10 -0.97 -6.85
N LEU A 77 3.85 -1.26 -6.44
CA LEU A 77 3.15 -2.49 -6.81
C LEU A 77 2.94 -2.56 -8.33
N VAL A 78 2.40 -1.51 -8.94
CA VAL A 78 2.14 -1.47 -10.39
C VAL A 78 3.45 -1.62 -11.19
N GLU A 79 4.50 -0.90 -10.82
CA GLU A 79 5.82 -1.01 -11.46
C GLU A 79 6.37 -2.44 -11.35
N THR A 80 6.25 -3.06 -10.17
CA THR A 80 6.73 -4.43 -9.94
C THR A 80 5.98 -5.45 -10.78
N VAL A 81 4.66 -5.37 -10.83
CA VAL A 81 3.82 -6.28 -11.64
C VAL A 81 4.08 -6.09 -13.13
N THR A 82 4.29 -4.84 -13.57
CA THR A 82 4.61 -4.54 -14.97
C THR A 82 5.96 -5.15 -15.37
N GLU A 83 7.01 -4.92 -14.57
CA GLU A 83 8.33 -5.51 -14.80
C GLU A 83 8.30 -7.04 -14.72
N TRP A 84 7.51 -7.60 -13.81
CA TRP A 84 7.30 -9.04 -13.71
C TRP A 84 6.70 -9.61 -14.99
N ASN A 85 5.64 -9.00 -15.52
CA ASN A 85 4.98 -9.47 -16.74
C ASN A 85 5.95 -9.42 -17.94
N GLN A 86 6.73 -8.35 -18.06
CA GLN A 86 7.78 -8.25 -19.08
C GLN A 86 8.82 -9.36 -18.95
N LEU A 87 9.26 -9.68 -17.73
CA LEU A 87 10.19 -10.78 -17.47
C LEU A 87 9.59 -12.14 -17.86
N ILE A 88 8.33 -12.38 -17.53
CA ILE A 88 7.63 -13.62 -17.91
C ILE A 88 7.55 -13.75 -19.43
N GLU A 89 7.21 -12.68 -20.16
CA GLU A 89 7.16 -12.67 -21.62
C GLU A 89 8.53 -13.00 -22.24
N LEU A 90 9.60 -12.37 -21.74
CA LEU A 90 10.98 -12.63 -22.19
C LEU A 90 11.44 -14.07 -21.89
N LEU A 91 11.04 -14.61 -20.74
CA LEU A 91 11.36 -15.99 -20.37
C LEU A 91 10.60 -16.98 -21.26
N ARG A 92 9.32 -16.71 -21.55
CA ARG A 92 8.50 -17.52 -22.46
C ARG A 92 9.06 -17.53 -23.87
N SER A 93 9.54 -16.39 -24.38
CA SER A 93 10.16 -16.32 -25.71
C SER A 93 11.45 -17.12 -25.80
N LYS A 94 12.18 -17.28 -24.69
CA LYS A 94 13.44 -18.06 -24.63
C LYS A 94 13.23 -19.54 -24.34
N LYS A 95 12.21 -19.92 -23.55
CA LYS A 95 11.93 -21.30 -23.13
C LYS A 95 10.41 -21.57 -23.08
N PRO A 96 9.77 -21.88 -24.22
CA PRO A 96 8.32 -22.07 -24.30
C PRO A 96 7.78 -23.30 -23.56
N GLU A 97 8.63 -24.27 -23.19
CA GLU A 97 8.22 -25.53 -22.53
C GLU A 97 8.15 -25.46 -21.00
N ALA A 98 8.45 -24.30 -20.39
CA ALA A 98 8.48 -24.17 -18.94
C ALA A 98 7.06 -24.04 -18.35
N ASN A 99 6.49 -25.15 -17.86
CA ASN A 99 5.21 -25.22 -17.10
C ASN A 99 5.23 -24.50 -15.72
N ALA A 100 6.05 -23.45 -15.54
CA ALA A 100 6.22 -22.74 -14.27
C ALA A 100 5.23 -21.59 -14.06
N ASP A 101 4.41 -21.24 -15.06
CA ASP A 101 3.56 -20.04 -15.08
C ASP A 101 2.60 -19.97 -13.87
N ASN A 102 1.98 -21.09 -13.49
CA ASN A 102 1.05 -21.12 -12.34
C ASN A 102 1.76 -20.89 -10.99
N LEU A 103 2.94 -21.50 -10.81
CA LEU A 103 3.73 -21.34 -9.58
C LEU A 103 4.27 -19.92 -9.45
N LEU A 104 4.77 -19.36 -10.55
CA LEU A 104 5.29 -18.00 -10.59
C LEU A 104 4.17 -16.98 -10.33
N SER A 105 3.01 -17.13 -10.97
CA SER A 105 1.84 -16.27 -10.73
C SER A 105 1.40 -16.32 -9.27
N SER A 106 1.34 -17.51 -8.67
CA SER A 106 1.03 -17.66 -7.24
C SER A 106 2.03 -16.94 -6.33
N LYS A 107 3.33 -16.96 -6.67
CA LYS A 107 4.36 -16.22 -5.92
C LYS A 107 4.18 -14.71 -6.01
N LEU A 108 3.85 -14.18 -7.19
CA LEU A 108 3.54 -12.77 -7.35
C LEU A 108 2.32 -12.38 -6.51
N CYS A 109 1.23 -13.15 -6.58
CA CYS A 109 0.03 -12.89 -5.77
C CYS A 109 0.34 -12.89 -4.28
N SER A 110 1.07 -13.90 -3.78
CA SER A 110 1.49 -13.95 -2.36
C SER A 110 2.28 -12.71 -1.97
N TRP A 111 3.25 -12.31 -2.80
CA TRP A 111 4.07 -11.14 -2.55
C TRP A 111 3.25 -9.84 -2.48
N VAL A 112 2.33 -9.63 -3.42
CA VAL A 112 1.46 -8.43 -3.41
C VAL A 112 0.63 -8.36 -2.14
N LEU A 113 0.04 -9.49 -1.72
CA LEU A 113 -0.76 -9.55 -0.49
C LEU A 113 0.10 -9.32 0.76
N GLU A 114 1.27 -9.94 0.84
CA GLU A 114 2.21 -9.77 1.96
C GLU A 114 2.69 -8.32 2.10
N GLU A 115 3.05 -7.67 0.99
CA GLU A 115 3.47 -6.25 1.00
C GLU A 115 2.29 -5.33 1.36
N THR A 116 1.07 -5.68 0.95
CA THR A 116 -0.15 -4.97 1.37
C THR A 116 -0.36 -5.08 2.88
N VAL A 117 -0.20 -6.26 3.47
CA VAL A 117 -0.29 -6.46 4.93
C VAL A 117 0.80 -5.67 5.67
N LYS A 118 2.04 -5.66 5.17
CA LYS A 118 3.13 -4.84 5.75
C LYS A 118 2.79 -3.35 5.71
N PHE A 119 2.24 -2.87 4.59
CA PHE A 119 1.79 -1.50 4.46
C PHE A 119 0.64 -1.18 5.44
N CYS A 120 -0.33 -2.08 5.60
CA CYS A 120 -1.40 -1.93 6.59
C CYS A 120 -0.84 -1.82 8.02
N ASN A 121 0.14 -2.64 8.37
CA ASN A 121 0.76 -2.59 9.69
C ASN A 121 1.49 -1.26 9.91
N HIS A 122 2.15 -0.73 8.88
CA HIS A 122 2.72 0.61 8.95
C HIS A 122 1.64 1.68 9.15
N LEU A 123 0.54 1.62 8.39
CA LEU A 123 -0.60 2.52 8.51
C LEU A 123 -1.22 2.52 9.91
N LYS A 124 -1.38 1.35 10.54
CA LYS A 124 -1.88 1.26 11.93
C LYS A 124 -1.06 2.13 12.87
N VAL A 125 0.26 2.01 12.82
CA VAL A 125 1.16 2.77 13.69
C VAL A 125 1.04 4.28 13.46
N ILE A 126 0.95 4.72 12.21
CA ILE A 126 0.99 6.16 11.88
C ILE A 126 -0.40 6.84 11.86
N LEU A 127 -1.50 6.09 11.80
CA LEU A 127 -2.86 6.63 11.73
C LEU A 127 -3.72 6.25 12.93
N VAL A 128 -3.67 4.98 13.36
CA VAL A 128 -4.60 4.44 14.37
C VAL A 128 -4.00 4.58 15.76
N ASP A 129 -2.78 4.12 15.94
CA ASP A 129 -2.10 4.12 17.23
C ASP A 129 -1.51 5.51 17.56
N SER A 130 -1.59 6.45 16.62
CA SER A 130 -1.05 7.79 16.77
C SER A 130 -2.04 8.72 17.47
N HIS A 131 -1.71 9.14 18.70
CA HIS A 131 -2.53 10.07 19.49
C HIS A 131 -2.65 11.49 18.90
N SER A 132 -1.84 11.84 17.90
CA SER A 132 -1.86 13.16 17.25
C SER A 132 -2.80 13.22 16.04
N VAL A 133 -3.36 12.09 15.62
CA VAL A 133 -4.23 11.99 14.45
C VAL A 133 -5.69 11.96 14.89
N SER A 134 -6.46 12.97 14.47
CA SER A 134 -7.90 12.96 14.73
C SER A 134 -8.60 11.82 14.00
N PHE A 135 -9.70 11.30 14.57
CA PHE A 135 -10.52 10.29 13.92
C PHE A 135 -10.98 10.70 12.51
N TYR A 136 -11.31 11.99 12.32
CA TYR A 136 -11.67 12.53 11.00
C TYR A 136 -10.51 12.46 9.99
N SER A 137 -9.29 12.81 10.41
CA SER A 137 -8.10 12.70 9.55
C SER A 137 -7.80 11.25 9.20
N MET A 138 -7.92 10.33 10.16
CA MET A 138 -7.78 8.90 9.92
C MET A 138 -8.80 8.42 8.87
N ALA A 139 -10.09 8.75 9.05
CA ALA A 139 -11.16 8.43 8.10
C ALA A 139 -10.86 8.92 6.67
N CYS A 140 -10.47 10.20 6.53
CA CYS A 140 -10.12 10.77 5.23
C CYS A 140 -8.90 10.09 4.59
N ALA A 141 -7.91 9.70 5.38
CA ALA A 141 -6.73 9.01 4.89
C ALA A 141 -7.07 7.60 4.37
N ILE A 142 -7.85 6.84 5.14
CA ILE A 142 -8.31 5.49 4.77
C ILE A 142 -9.12 5.54 3.47
N GLU A 143 -10.04 6.50 3.32
CA GLU A 143 -10.82 6.63 2.10
C GLU A 143 -9.96 6.92 0.85
N ARG A 144 -8.91 7.73 1.00
CA ARG A 144 -7.97 7.96 -0.11
C ARG A 144 -7.17 6.71 -0.45
N ILE A 145 -6.73 5.97 0.57
CA ILE A 145 -6.01 4.71 0.38
C ILE A 145 -6.90 3.73 -0.38
N HIS A 146 -8.16 3.59 0.02
CA HIS A 146 -9.17 2.79 -0.65
C HIS A 146 -9.35 3.12 -2.13
N VAL A 147 -9.41 4.41 -2.49
CA VAL A 147 -9.49 4.84 -3.90
C VAL A 147 -8.25 4.38 -4.67
N HIS A 148 -7.04 4.55 -4.12
CA HIS A 148 -5.82 4.07 -4.76
C HIS A 148 -5.80 2.55 -4.91
N SER A 149 -6.25 1.81 -3.90
CA SER A 149 -6.29 0.35 -3.91
C SER A 149 -7.26 -0.19 -4.94
N ASN A 150 -8.47 0.39 -5.02
CA ASN A 150 -9.44 0.05 -6.06
C ASN A 150 -8.90 0.31 -7.47
N HIS A 151 -8.18 1.43 -7.66
CA HIS A 151 -7.55 1.74 -8.93
C HIS A 151 -6.47 0.71 -9.28
N VAL A 152 -5.56 0.40 -8.36
CA VAL A 152 -4.49 -0.57 -8.61
C VAL A 152 -5.02 -1.98 -8.79
N THR A 153 -6.03 -2.41 -8.03
CA THR A 153 -6.68 -3.71 -8.22
C THR A 153 -7.19 -3.88 -9.64
N LYS A 154 -7.74 -2.83 -10.27
CA LYS A 154 -8.14 -2.87 -11.69
C LYS A 154 -6.96 -3.01 -12.64
N LEU A 155 -5.78 -2.46 -12.29
CA LEU A 155 -4.58 -2.51 -13.12
C LEU A 155 -3.85 -3.86 -13.03
N ILE A 156 -3.72 -4.43 -11.83
CA ILE A 156 -2.91 -5.63 -11.60
C ILE A 156 -3.74 -6.91 -11.43
N GLY A 157 -5.06 -6.81 -11.29
CA GLY A 157 -5.96 -7.96 -11.15
C GLY A 157 -5.91 -8.67 -9.78
N ILE A 158 -5.31 -8.04 -8.77
CA ILE A 158 -5.18 -8.58 -7.40
C ILE A 158 -5.99 -7.69 -6.46
N ASP A 159 -6.85 -8.28 -5.63
CA ASP A 159 -7.75 -7.56 -4.72
C ASP A 159 -6.99 -7.03 -3.49
N LEU A 160 -6.65 -5.75 -3.56
CA LEU A 160 -5.97 -5.04 -2.49
C LEU A 160 -6.95 -4.51 -1.45
N ARG A 161 -8.17 -4.16 -1.87
CA ARG A 161 -9.14 -3.49 -1.00
C ARG A 161 -9.60 -4.43 0.10
N SER A 162 -10.03 -5.64 -0.25
CA SER A 162 -10.42 -6.62 0.77
C SER A 162 -9.24 -7.00 1.67
N THR A 163 -8.02 -7.04 1.13
CA THR A 163 -6.81 -7.29 1.93
C THR A 163 -6.54 -6.18 2.95
N LEU A 164 -6.72 -4.92 2.55
CA LEU A 164 -6.62 -3.75 3.42
C LEU A 164 -7.69 -3.75 4.50
N ASP A 165 -8.95 -3.92 4.10
CA ASP A 165 -10.09 -3.96 5.01
C ASP A 165 -9.88 -5.06 6.06
N ASN A 166 -9.58 -6.29 5.64
CA ASN A 166 -9.32 -7.41 6.56
C ASN A 166 -8.16 -7.13 7.52
N SER A 167 -7.12 -6.44 7.04
CA SER A 167 -5.94 -6.12 7.84
C SER A 167 -6.21 -5.01 8.86
N LEU A 168 -7.06 -4.03 8.52
CA LEU A 168 -7.29 -2.82 9.32
C LEU A 168 -8.59 -2.86 10.14
N LEU A 169 -9.53 -3.74 9.82
CA LEU A 169 -10.90 -3.76 10.36
C LEU A 169 -10.94 -3.61 11.88
N LYS A 170 -10.25 -4.50 12.62
CA LYS A 170 -10.27 -4.49 14.08
C LYS A 170 -9.70 -3.20 14.67
N SER A 171 -8.64 -2.67 14.05
CA SER A 171 -7.99 -1.43 14.48
C SER A 171 -8.90 -0.22 14.25
N LEU A 172 -9.56 -0.15 13.10
CA LEU A 172 -10.49 0.93 12.76
C LEU A 172 -11.77 0.87 13.62
N GLN A 173 -12.29 -0.33 13.89
CA GLN A 173 -13.41 -0.54 14.81
C GLN A 173 -13.07 -0.03 16.21
N GLY A 174 -11.93 -0.43 16.78
CA GLY A 174 -11.50 0.04 18.10
C GLY A 174 -11.35 1.57 18.17
N ALA A 175 -10.80 2.19 17.13
CA ALA A 175 -10.70 3.65 17.07
C ALA A 175 -12.07 4.35 16.95
N ALA A 176 -13.03 3.75 16.25
CA ALA A 176 -14.39 4.27 16.14
C ALA A 176 -15.16 4.16 17.47
N GLU A 177 -14.99 3.05 18.18
CA GLU A 177 -15.57 2.83 19.52
C GLU A 177 -15.02 3.82 20.54
N GLU A 178 -13.71 4.08 20.52
CA GLU A 178 -13.07 5.07 21.39
C GLU A 178 -13.62 6.48 21.10
N GLN A 179 -13.71 6.86 19.82
CA GLN A 179 -14.26 8.16 19.43
C GLN A 179 -15.73 8.30 19.83
N LEU A 180 -16.51 7.21 19.74
CA LEU A 180 -17.90 7.19 20.20
C LEU A 180 -18.01 7.37 21.72
N ARG A 181 -17.12 6.75 22.51
CA ARG A 181 -17.06 6.92 23.96
C ARG A 181 -16.79 8.39 24.33
N VAL A 182 -15.74 8.98 23.78
CA VAL A 182 -15.40 10.40 24.01
C VAL A 182 -16.57 11.32 23.64
N TYR A 183 -17.29 11.01 22.55
CA TYR A 183 -18.45 11.79 22.15
C TYR A 183 -19.63 11.64 23.11
N LYS A 184 -19.90 10.42 23.62
CA LYS A 184 -20.92 10.19 24.65
C LYS A 184 -20.59 10.94 25.93
N ASP A 185 -19.35 10.88 26.40
CA ASP A 185 -18.91 11.60 27.61
C ASP A 185 -19.09 13.12 27.42
N ALA A 186 -18.69 13.65 26.26
CA ALA A 186 -18.88 15.06 25.93
C ALA A 186 -20.36 15.45 25.82
N LEU A 187 -21.21 14.55 25.32
CA LEU A 187 -22.66 14.73 25.27
C LEU A 187 -23.28 14.68 26.66
N GLU A 188 -22.84 13.81 27.57
CA GLU A 188 -23.35 13.76 28.95
C GLU A 188 -22.94 15.02 29.73
N LEU A 189 -21.70 15.47 29.54
CA LEU A 189 -21.19 16.75 30.07
C LEU A 189 -21.92 17.97 29.47
N ARG A 190 -22.46 17.88 28.26
CA ARG A 190 -23.26 18.93 27.62
C ARG A 190 -24.77 18.71 27.76
N ALA A 191 -25.25 17.53 28.10
CA ALA A 191 -26.65 17.28 28.39
C ALA A 191 -27.01 17.82 29.78
N SER A 192 -26.01 17.99 30.65
CA SER A 192 -26.13 18.87 31.83
C SER A 192 -26.18 20.37 31.47
N VAL A 193 -25.91 20.76 30.21
CA VAL A 193 -25.95 22.14 29.67
C VAL A 193 -26.48 22.17 28.21
N CYS A 194 -27.78 21.89 28.03
CA CYS A 194 -28.62 22.14 26.84
C CYS A 194 -28.11 21.81 25.40
N TYR A 195 -28.79 20.83 24.78
CA TYR A 195 -29.18 20.66 23.35
C TYR A 195 -28.22 21.11 22.22
N ALA A 196 -27.55 20.14 21.57
CA ALA A 196 -27.16 20.23 20.15
C ALA A 196 -26.92 18.83 19.54
N LEU A 197 -27.96 18.22 18.95
CA LEU A 197 -28.00 16.77 18.62
C LEU A 197 -28.20 16.44 17.12
N VAL A 198 -28.06 17.37 16.18
CA VAL A 198 -28.50 17.11 14.79
C VAL A 198 -27.35 16.93 13.78
N VAL A 199 -26.13 17.41 14.05
CA VAL A 199 -25.09 17.46 13.00
C VAL A 199 -24.22 16.19 12.90
N LEU A 200 -24.12 15.38 13.96
CA LEU A 200 -23.13 14.27 14.02
C LEU A 200 -23.64 12.88 13.62
N LYS A 201 -24.95 12.68 13.48
CA LYS A 201 -25.51 11.40 13.01
C LYS A 201 -25.16 11.13 11.53
N ALA A 202 -25.02 12.17 10.71
CA ALA A 202 -24.77 12.03 9.28
C ALA A 202 -23.35 11.52 8.96
N THR A 203 -22.32 12.02 9.66
CA THR A 203 -20.92 11.61 9.40
C THR A 203 -20.63 10.20 9.92
N PHE A 204 -21.27 9.81 11.02
CA PHE A 204 -21.10 8.48 11.62
C PHE A 204 -21.83 7.39 10.82
N ILE A 205 -23.01 7.71 10.26
CA ILE A 205 -23.77 6.79 9.41
C ILE A 205 -23.07 6.59 8.06
N CYS A 206 -22.52 7.61 7.41
CA CYS A 206 -21.80 7.42 6.16
C CYS A 206 -20.54 6.54 6.32
N PHE A 207 -19.78 6.71 7.42
CA PHE A 207 -18.59 5.89 7.65
C PHE A 207 -18.92 4.42 7.98
N PHE A 208 -20.04 4.17 8.66
CA PHE A 208 -20.48 2.81 8.97
C PHE A 208 -21.29 2.14 7.84
N HIS A 209 -22.04 2.91 7.04
CA HIS A 209 -22.86 2.38 5.94
C HIS A 209 -21.98 1.78 4.83
N ASP A 210 -20.81 2.38 4.56
CA ASP A 210 -19.87 1.82 3.57
C ASP A 210 -19.00 0.67 4.14
N ILE A 211 -18.91 0.52 5.47
CA ILE A 211 -18.16 -0.57 6.12
C ILE A 211 -19.07 -1.80 6.41
N LEU A 212 -20.36 -1.62 6.68
CA LEU A 212 -21.28 -2.72 7.00
C LEU A 212 -22.05 -3.30 5.81
N ILE A 213 -22.13 -2.62 4.66
CA ILE A 213 -22.91 -3.12 3.50
C ILE A 213 -22.11 -4.10 2.62
N CYS A 214 -20.83 -4.30 2.90
CA CYS A 214 -20.01 -5.32 2.23
C CYS A 214 -19.96 -6.69 2.97
N GLN A 215 -20.98 -7.01 3.79
CA GLN A 215 -21.20 -8.37 4.29
C GLN A 215 -22.28 -9.11 3.48
#